data_AF-A0ABD0BBN3-F1
#
_entry.id   AF-A0ABD0BBN3-F1
#
_cell.length_a   1.000
_cell.length_b   1.000
_cell.length_c   1.000
_cell.angle_alpha   90.00
_cell.angle_beta   90.00
_cell.angle_gamma   90.00
#
_symmetry.space_group_name_H-M   'P 1'
#
loop_
_entity.id
_entity.type
_entity.pdbx_description
1 polymer ?
#
loop_
_entity_poly.entity_id
_entity_poly.type
_entity_poly.pdbx_seq_one_letter_code
_entity_poly.pdbx_strand_id
1 'polypeptide(L)'
;MITDLYDVTSDPLSAQTNTDGILATKAGITTAKGWVNWLNEPGEKSMGAGVVLQGKLYFTSFLPQVQSFQQCTIQSIGAARQYMVDMHYGSSFRYVVDLEGNQTPERYVEVQNKVADDLVVHAGDDAKIRIIGGGVGEEVILKDEGDGEPERCTGAGECNQGAEEAEMDMSPKKIYLYEGEAQ
;
A
#
# COMPACT_ATOMS: atom_id res chain seq x y z
N MET A 1 28.71 -0.91 4.89
CA MET A 1 27.91 -2.00 5.50
C MET A 1 26.50 -1.49 5.73
N ILE A 2 25.54 -2.34 6.12
CA ILE A 2 24.16 -1.87 6.44
C ILE A 2 24.17 -0.81 7.55
N THR A 3 25.16 -0.87 8.46
CA THR A 3 25.40 0.14 9.50
C THR A 3 25.73 1.55 8.98
N ASP A 4 26.04 1.70 7.69
CA ASP A 4 26.32 3.01 7.07
C ASP A 4 25.04 3.66 6.51
N LEU A 5 23.89 2.98 6.62
CA LEU A 5 22.59 3.42 6.13
C LEU A 5 21.77 4.00 7.28
N TYR A 6 20.97 5.02 6.96
CA TYR A 6 20.00 5.58 7.89
C TYR A 6 18.77 4.67 8.00
N ASP A 7 18.31 4.35 9.21
CA ASP A 7 17.11 3.53 9.40
C ASP A 7 15.84 4.37 9.21
N VAL A 8 15.04 4.03 8.20
CA VAL A 8 13.74 4.66 7.87
C VAL A 8 12.60 3.64 7.95
N THR A 9 12.75 2.61 8.77
CA THR A 9 11.71 1.60 8.96
C THR A 9 10.42 2.22 9.47
N SER A 10 10.54 3.12 10.45
CA SER A 10 9.51 4.10 10.78
C SER A 10 9.69 5.38 9.97
N ASP A 11 8.61 6.13 9.79
CA ASP A 11 8.70 7.44 9.15
C ASP A 11 9.61 8.38 9.97
N PRO A 12 10.77 8.81 9.43
CA PRO A 12 11.71 9.63 10.19
C PRO A 12 11.21 11.06 10.42
N LEU A 13 10.24 11.53 9.63
CA LEU A 13 9.73 12.90 9.68
C LEU A 13 8.44 13.03 10.51
N SER A 14 7.71 11.94 10.75
CA SER A 14 6.40 11.98 11.43
C SER A 14 6.46 12.49 12.87
N ALA A 15 7.59 12.28 13.57
CA ALA A 15 7.79 12.73 14.94
C ALA A 15 8.27 14.19 15.06
N GLN A 16 8.63 14.83 13.93
CA GLN A 16 9.19 16.18 13.94
C GLN A 16 8.08 17.23 13.89
N THR A 17 8.05 18.12 14.90
CA THR A 17 6.99 19.14 15.03
C THR A 17 7.44 20.55 14.64
N ASN A 18 8.73 20.73 14.33
CA ASN A 18 9.31 22.03 14.00
C ASN A 18 10.34 21.93 12.86
N THR A 19 10.61 23.06 12.21
CA THR A 19 11.49 23.15 11.05
C THR A 19 12.91 22.70 11.33
N ASP A 20 13.46 23.03 12.51
CA ASP A 20 14.83 22.68 12.88
C ASP A 20 15.00 21.15 13.03
N GLY A 21 14.03 20.49 13.65
CA GLY A 21 13.97 19.03 13.76
C GLY A 21 13.86 18.34 12.39
N ILE A 22 12.98 18.85 11.52
CA ILE A 22 12.86 18.36 10.14
C ILE A 22 14.20 18.50 9.39
N LEU A 23 14.86 19.65 9.50
CA LEU A 23 16.13 19.90 8.82
C LEU A 23 17.25 19.00 9.36
N ALA A 24 17.34 18.84 10.68
CA ALA A 24 18.32 17.97 11.32
C ALA A 24 18.14 16.51 10.89
N THR A 25 16.90 16.01 10.85
CA THR A 25 16.61 14.65 10.37
C THR A 25 16.98 14.47 8.90
N LYS A 26 16.62 15.42 8.02
CA LYS A 26 17.01 15.38 6.60
C LYS A 26 18.53 15.42 6.43
N ALA A 27 19.23 16.23 7.21
CA ALA A 27 20.69 16.26 7.21
C ALA A 27 21.29 14.92 7.63
N GLY A 28 20.73 14.25 8.64
CA GLY A 28 21.13 12.91 9.06
C GLY A 28 20.99 11.88 7.94
N ILE A 29 19.84 11.85 7.26
CA ILE A 29 19.59 10.92 6.15
C ILE A 29 20.55 11.17 4.98
N THR A 30 20.73 12.44 4.58
CA THR A 30 21.58 12.82 3.44
C THR A 30 23.08 12.70 3.71
N THR A 31 23.50 12.64 4.97
CA THR A 31 24.90 12.38 5.36
C THR A 31 25.23 10.89 5.36
N ALA A 32 24.23 10.02 5.53
CA ALA A 32 24.40 8.57 5.42
C ALA A 32 24.63 8.14 3.96
N LYS A 33 25.08 6.89 3.75
CA LYS A 33 25.31 6.35 2.39
C LYS A 33 24.02 5.96 1.65
N GLY A 34 22.87 6.26 2.24
CA GLY A 34 21.55 5.80 1.84
C GLY A 34 20.71 5.47 3.07
N TRP A 35 19.59 4.81 2.86
CA TRP A 35 18.70 4.39 3.93
C TRP A 35 18.32 2.92 3.82
N VAL A 36 17.83 2.35 4.92
CA VAL A 36 17.30 0.99 5.02
C VAL A 36 15.89 1.03 5.60
N ASN A 37 14.99 0.25 5.01
CA ASN A 37 13.65 -0.01 5.53
C ASN A 37 13.56 -1.51 5.86
N TRP A 38 13.47 -1.84 7.14
CA TRP A 38 13.38 -3.23 7.58
C TRP A 38 11.95 -3.74 7.52
N LEU A 39 11.76 -4.89 6.86
CA LEU A 39 10.51 -5.63 6.94
C LEU A 39 10.53 -6.44 8.24
N ASN A 40 10.03 -5.84 9.31
CA ASN A 40 10.14 -6.37 10.67
C ASN A 40 9.22 -7.57 10.94
N GLU A 41 8.20 -7.78 10.11
CA GLU A 41 7.30 -8.90 10.33
C GLU A 41 7.99 -10.23 9.99
N PRO A 42 7.88 -11.25 10.86
CA PRO A 42 8.56 -12.52 10.66
C PRO A 42 8.22 -13.18 9.31
N GLY A 43 9.25 -13.41 8.50
CA GLY A 43 9.09 -14.05 7.19
C GLY A 43 8.63 -13.12 6.08
N GLU A 44 8.37 -11.85 6.38
CA GLU A 44 8.06 -10.85 5.36
C GLU A 44 9.26 -10.65 4.43
N LYS A 45 8.99 -10.60 3.13
CA LYS A 45 10.01 -10.39 2.11
C LYS A 45 9.52 -9.42 1.06
N SER A 46 10.44 -8.59 0.56
CA SER A 46 10.23 -7.85 -0.67
C SER A 46 9.96 -8.85 -1.78
N MET A 47 8.97 -8.52 -2.60
CA MET A 47 8.65 -9.25 -3.81
C MET A 47 9.34 -8.55 -4.99
N GLY A 48 8.65 -8.39 -6.11
CA GLY A 48 9.15 -7.87 -7.38
C GLY A 48 9.86 -6.52 -7.32
N ALA A 49 10.30 -6.07 -8.51
CA ALA A 49 11.11 -4.87 -8.60
C ALA A 49 10.34 -3.61 -8.15
N GLY A 50 11.02 -2.76 -7.38
CA GLY A 50 10.48 -1.45 -7.02
C GLY A 50 10.41 -0.51 -8.23
N VAL A 51 9.41 0.35 -8.24
CA VAL A 51 9.17 1.38 -9.27
C VAL A 51 9.33 2.76 -8.62
N VAL A 52 10.07 3.67 -9.27
CA VAL A 52 10.21 5.06 -8.83
C VAL A 52 9.45 5.97 -9.78
N LEU A 53 8.48 6.73 -9.25
CA LEU A 53 7.72 7.74 -9.99
C LEU A 53 7.63 9.01 -9.15
N GLN A 54 7.98 10.16 -9.75
CA GLN A 54 7.97 11.47 -9.08
C GLN A 54 8.66 11.51 -7.70
N GLY A 55 9.79 10.80 -7.56
CA GLY A 55 10.54 10.75 -6.29
C GLY A 55 9.91 9.87 -5.21
N LYS A 56 8.87 9.11 -5.55
CA LYS A 56 8.24 8.12 -4.69
C LYS A 56 8.68 6.72 -5.12
N LEU A 57 9.13 5.92 -4.17
CA LEU A 57 9.42 4.50 -4.36
C LEU A 57 8.19 3.68 -3.99
N TYR A 58 7.77 2.85 -4.93
CA TYR A 58 6.73 1.85 -4.75
C TYR A 58 7.35 0.47 -4.84
N PHE A 59 7.00 -0.43 -3.92
CA PHE A 59 7.41 -1.83 -3.98
C PHE A 59 6.40 -2.69 -3.23
N THR A 60 6.44 -3.99 -3.48
CA THR A 60 5.55 -4.97 -2.86
C THR A 60 6.31 -5.85 -1.88
N SER A 61 5.64 -6.31 -0.83
CA SER A 61 6.11 -7.37 0.04
C SER A 61 5.01 -8.41 0.22
N PHE A 62 5.41 -9.59 0.72
CA PHE A 62 4.49 -10.61 1.16
C PHE A 62 4.82 -11.03 2.58
N LEU A 63 3.81 -10.95 3.46
CA LEU A 63 3.85 -11.42 4.84
C LEU A 63 3.12 -12.77 4.92
N PRO A 64 3.84 -13.90 5.05
CA PRO A 64 3.19 -15.18 5.24
C PRO A 64 2.47 -15.24 6.59
N GLN A 65 1.28 -15.83 6.63
CA GLN A 65 0.62 -16.18 7.89
C GLN A 65 0.74 -17.67 8.16
N VAL A 66 1.33 -18.01 9.31
CA VAL A 66 1.44 -19.40 9.75
C VAL A 66 0.18 -19.74 10.53
N GLN A 67 -0.67 -20.59 9.95
CA GLN A 67 -1.83 -21.15 10.65
C GLN A 67 -1.62 -22.63 10.96
N SER A 68 -2.22 -23.11 12.05
CA SER A 68 -2.36 -24.54 12.27
C SER A 68 -3.37 -25.07 11.26
N PHE A 69 -2.90 -25.77 10.23
CA PHE A 69 -3.75 -26.30 9.17
C PHE A 69 -4.79 -27.27 9.75
N GLN A 70 -6.04 -26.85 9.84
CA GLN A 70 -7.16 -27.77 9.89
C GLN A 70 -7.27 -28.38 8.50
N GLN A 71 -7.23 -29.71 8.42
CA GLN A 71 -6.80 -30.50 7.26
C GLN A 71 -7.64 -30.36 5.96
N CYS A 72 -8.65 -29.48 5.95
CA CYS A 72 -9.59 -29.35 4.83
C CYS A 72 -9.84 -27.90 4.33
N THR A 73 -9.23 -26.86 4.92
CA THR A 73 -9.42 -25.46 4.44
C THR A 73 -8.18 -24.60 4.66
N ILE A 74 -7.81 -23.78 3.67
CA ILE A 74 -6.83 -22.70 3.82
C ILE A 74 -7.61 -21.44 4.20
N GLN A 75 -7.48 -20.95 5.44
CA GLN A 75 -8.18 -19.71 5.84
C GLN A 75 -7.41 -18.46 5.44
N SER A 76 -6.08 -18.52 5.47
CA SER A 76 -5.23 -17.47 4.91
C SER A 76 -3.91 -18.00 4.39
N ILE A 77 -3.43 -17.41 3.31
CA ILE A 77 -2.07 -17.64 2.80
C ILE A 77 -1.07 -16.60 3.31
N GLY A 78 -1.54 -15.48 3.84
CA GLY A 78 -0.73 -14.31 4.13
C GLY A 78 -1.34 -13.02 3.59
N ALA A 79 -0.56 -11.95 3.67
CA ALA A 79 -0.94 -10.62 3.23
C ALA A 79 0.08 -10.07 2.21
N ALA A 80 -0.41 -9.54 1.09
CA ALA A 80 0.41 -8.69 0.22
C ALA A 80 0.40 -7.28 0.79
N ARG A 81 1.57 -6.62 0.82
CA ARG A 81 1.66 -5.19 1.12
C ARG A 81 2.24 -4.44 -0.05
N GLN A 82 1.68 -3.28 -0.37
CA GLN A 82 2.24 -2.35 -1.34
C GLN A 82 2.67 -1.08 -0.64
N TYR A 83 3.98 -0.84 -0.61
CA TYR A 83 4.60 0.31 0.02
C TYR A 83 4.60 1.53 -0.91
N MET A 84 4.58 2.72 -0.30
CA MET A 84 4.86 3.99 -0.94
C MET A 84 5.69 4.86 0.00
N VAL A 85 6.94 5.14 -0.37
CA VAL A 85 7.88 5.92 0.47
C VAL A 85 8.62 6.97 -0.35
N ASP A 86 9.05 8.05 0.31
CA ASP A 86 9.96 9.04 -0.29
C ASP A 86 11.30 8.40 -0.62
N MET A 87 11.73 8.50 -1.88
CA MET A 87 12.99 7.91 -2.33
C MET A 87 14.21 8.56 -1.66
N HIS A 88 14.13 9.85 -1.32
CA HIS A 88 15.22 10.61 -0.72
C HIS A 88 15.24 10.48 0.80
N TYR A 89 14.07 10.52 1.44
CA TYR A 89 13.95 10.62 2.89
C TYR A 89 13.35 9.40 3.57
N GLY A 90 12.79 8.45 2.81
CA GLY A 90 12.09 7.29 3.38
C GLY A 90 10.85 7.68 4.20
N SER A 91 10.32 8.89 4.07
CA SER A 91 9.10 9.32 4.76
C SER A 91 7.85 8.75 4.10
N SER A 92 6.75 8.70 4.84
CA SER A 92 5.45 8.30 4.30
C SER A 92 4.87 9.44 3.47
N PHE A 93 4.08 9.11 2.45
CA PHE A 93 3.36 10.11 1.67
C PHE A 93 1.86 10.10 1.89
N ARG A 94 1.32 8.98 2.40
CA ARG A 94 -0.11 8.86 2.68
C ARG A 94 -0.36 9.00 4.17
N TYR A 95 -1.48 9.65 4.48
CA TYR A 95 -2.04 9.69 5.81
C TYR A 95 -3.47 9.18 5.74
N VAL A 96 -3.86 8.32 6.67
CA VAL A 96 -5.25 7.97 6.91
C VAL A 96 -5.80 8.92 7.95
N VAL A 97 -7.00 9.44 7.69
CA VAL A 97 -7.71 10.32 8.62
C VAL A 97 -8.73 9.47 9.37
N ASP A 98 -8.69 9.49 10.70
CA ASP A 98 -9.70 8.83 11.53
C ASP A 98 -11.01 9.64 11.62
N LEU A 99 -12.02 9.11 12.32
CA LEU A 99 -13.32 9.78 12.49
C LEU A 99 -13.20 11.08 13.29
N GLU A 100 -12.17 11.21 14.12
CA GLU A 100 -11.83 12.40 14.90
C GLU A 100 -10.98 13.43 14.13
N GLY A 101 -10.59 13.13 12.88
CA GLY A 101 -9.80 14.00 12.02
C GLY A 101 -8.28 13.90 12.22
N ASN A 102 -7.78 12.97 13.03
CA ASN A 102 -6.35 12.77 13.22
C ASN A 102 -5.74 12.03 12.03
N GLN A 103 -4.56 12.51 11.61
CA GLN A 103 -3.80 11.92 10.53
C GLN A 103 -2.78 10.93 11.07
N THR A 104 -2.87 9.67 10.61
CA THR A 104 -1.87 8.64 10.90
C THR A 104 -1.08 8.33 9.62
N PRO A 105 0.26 8.43 9.64
CA PRO A 105 1.08 8.07 8.48
C PRO A 105 0.87 6.62 8.11
N GLU A 106 0.68 6.35 6.83
CA GLU A 106 0.51 5.01 6.29
C GLU A 106 1.56 4.74 5.21
N ARG A 107 2.38 3.72 5.44
CA ARG A 107 3.54 3.39 4.60
C ARG A 107 3.23 2.34 3.55
N TYR A 108 2.19 1.53 3.78
CA TYR A 108 1.76 0.47 2.88
C TYR A 108 0.24 0.28 2.93
N VAL A 109 -0.33 -0.20 1.82
CA VAL A 109 -1.65 -0.86 1.83
C VAL A 109 -1.43 -2.35 2.06
N GLU A 110 -2.27 -2.99 2.85
CA GLU A 110 -2.29 -4.44 3.01
C GLU A 110 -3.51 -5.06 2.31
N VAL A 111 -3.33 -6.21 1.67
CA VAL A 111 -4.40 -7.00 1.05
C VAL A 111 -4.25 -8.45 1.46
N GLN A 112 -5.26 -8.97 2.14
CA GLN A 112 -5.28 -10.35 2.60
C GLN A 112 -5.45 -11.33 1.44
N ASN A 113 -4.86 -12.51 1.60
CA ASN A 113 -4.99 -13.63 0.67
C ASN A 113 -4.57 -13.33 -0.77
N LYS A 114 -3.61 -12.42 -0.91
CA LYS A 114 -3.05 -12.01 -2.20
C LYS A 114 -1.54 -12.13 -2.16
N VAL A 115 -0.97 -12.45 -3.31
CA VAL A 115 0.46 -12.34 -3.57
C VAL A 115 0.60 -11.41 -4.76
N ALA A 116 1.30 -10.30 -4.57
CA ALA A 116 1.61 -9.34 -5.63
C ALA A 116 3.12 -9.31 -5.83
N ASP A 117 3.55 -9.58 -7.06
CA ASP A 117 4.96 -9.61 -7.41
C ASP A 117 5.38 -8.26 -8.02
N ASP A 118 5.38 -8.14 -9.34
CA ASP A 118 5.79 -6.92 -10.02
C ASP A 118 4.70 -5.83 -10.05
N LEU A 119 5.14 -4.59 -9.94
CA LEU A 119 4.32 -3.41 -10.18
C LEU A 119 4.33 -3.06 -11.68
N VAL A 120 3.13 -2.91 -12.25
CA VAL A 120 2.94 -2.52 -13.64
C VAL A 120 2.58 -1.04 -13.73
N VAL A 121 3.31 -0.31 -14.56
CA VAL A 121 3.02 1.09 -14.88
C VAL A 121 2.11 1.16 -16.09
N HIS A 122 0.95 1.79 -15.94
CA HIS A 122 -0.01 2.02 -17.02
C HIS A 122 -0.15 3.52 -17.30
N ALA A 123 0.28 3.94 -18.49
CA ALA A 123 0.02 5.28 -19.00
C ALA A 123 -1.32 5.28 -19.73
N GLY A 124 -2.32 5.96 -19.15
CA GLY A 124 -3.64 6.09 -19.75
C GLY A 124 -3.69 7.10 -20.88
N ASP A 125 -4.72 6.97 -21.71
CA ASP A 125 -5.12 7.96 -22.72
C ASP A 125 -5.58 9.30 -22.11
N ASP A 126 -5.92 9.29 -20.82
CA ASP A 126 -6.24 10.46 -20.00
C ASP A 126 -5.02 11.23 -19.46
N ALA A 127 -3.82 10.96 -19.99
CA ALA A 127 -2.55 11.54 -19.55
C ALA A 127 -2.20 11.25 -18.08
N LYS A 128 -2.77 10.19 -17.48
CA LYS A 128 -2.45 9.76 -16.11
C LYS A 128 -1.62 8.49 -16.09
N ILE A 129 -0.63 8.47 -15.21
CA ILE A 129 0.19 7.28 -14.92
C ILE A 129 -0.42 6.57 -13.71
N ARG A 130 -0.58 5.25 -13.81
CA ARG A 130 -1.12 4.38 -12.76
C ARG A 130 -0.13 3.28 -12.43
N ILE A 131 -0.11 2.86 -11.18
CA ILE A 131 0.65 1.70 -10.71
C ILE A 131 -0.33 0.60 -10.32
N ILE A 132 -0.18 -0.56 -10.92
CA ILE A 132 -1.02 -1.74 -10.70
C ILE A 132 -0.16 -2.83 -10.07
N GLY A 133 -0.63 -3.48 -9.00
CA GLY A 133 0.07 -4.63 -8.45
C GLY A 133 -0.54 -5.20 -7.18
N GLY A 134 -0.51 -4.45 -6.08
CA GLY A 134 -0.84 -4.98 -4.75
C GLY A 134 -2.14 -4.49 -4.16
N GLY A 135 -2.51 -3.22 -4.37
CA GLY A 135 -3.63 -2.59 -3.69
C GLY A 135 -4.98 -3.31 -3.84
N VAL A 136 -5.84 -3.14 -2.82
CA VAL A 136 -7.28 -3.28 -3.03
C VAL A 136 -7.61 -2.26 -4.11
N GLY A 137 -8.19 -2.69 -5.23
CA GLY A 137 -8.76 -1.70 -6.13
C GLY A 137 -9.78 -0.86 -5.40
N GLU A 138 -10.29 0.19 -6.04
CA GLU A 138 -11.58 0.69 -5.62
C GLU A 138 -12.60 -0.45 -5.79
N GLU A 139 -13.07 -1.00 -4.67
CA GLU A 139 -14.10 -2.02 -4.69
C GLU A 139 -15.41 -1.34 -5.09
N VAL A 140 -15.88 -1.64 -6.29
CA VAL A 140 -17.20 -1.22 -6.75
C VAL A 140 -18.14 -2.41 -6.51
N ILE A 141 -18.65 -2.54 -5.29
CA ILE A 141 -19.84 -3.35 -5.05
C ILE A 141 -21.05 -2.49 -5.38
N LEU A 142 -21.75 -2.87 -6.44
CA LEU A 142 -23.07 -2.32 -6.77
C LEU A 142 -24.09 -3.13 -5.96
N LYS A 143 -24.79 -2.53 -5.00
CA LYS A 143 -26.00 -3.16 -4.46
C LYS A 143 -27.10 -3.08 -5.52
N ASP A 144 -27.58 -4.22 -5.99
CA ASP A 144 -28.84 -4.31 -6.73
C ASP A 144 -29.94 -4.72 -5.74
N GLU A 145 -30.62 -3.74 -5.15
CA GLU A 145 -31.81 -3.97 -4.33
C GLU A 145 -33.09 -4.11 -5.18
N GLY A 146 -32.98 -4.45 -6.47
CA GLY A 146 -34.11 -4.76 -7.34
C GLY A 146 -34.81 -3.56 -7.98
N ASP A 147 -34.32 -2.34 -7.72
CA ASP A 147 -34.83 -1.10 -8.32
C ASP A 147 -33.99 -0.60 -9.52
N GLY A 148 -32.96 -1.34 -9.92
CA GLY A 148 -32.22 -1.11 -11.18
C GLY A 148 -31.20 0.03 -11.16
N GLU A 149 -30.95 0.67 -10.02
CA GLU A 149 -29.88 1.67 -9.87
C GLU A 149 -28.87 1.20 -8.82
N PRO A 150 -27.57 1.11 -9.16
CA PRO A 150 -26.60 0.56 -8.25
C PRO A 150 -26.18 1.58 -7.18
N GLU A 151 -26.27 1.19 -5.91
CA GLU A 151 -25.85 2.04 -4.78
C GLU A 151 -24.45 1.68 -4.26
N ARG A 152 -23.67 2.71 -3.87
CA ARG A 152 -22.27 2.64 -3.43
C ARG A 152 -22.18 2.44 -1.91
N CYS A 153 -21.41 1.46 -1.44
CA CYS A 153 -21.12 1.31 -0.02
C CYS A 153 -20.21 2.46 0.48
N THR A 154 -20.59 3.14 1.57
CA THR A 154 -19.85 4.31 2.10
C THR A 154 -19.42 4.16 3.56
N GLY A 155 -19.81 3.10 4.25
CA GLY A 155 -19.48 2.86 5.66
C GLY A 155 -18.21 2.05 5.88
N ALA A 156 -17.47 2.38 6.94
CA ALA A 156 -16.31 1.60 7.40
C ALA A 156 -16.77 0.20 7.87
N GLY A 157 -16.33 -0.83 7.15
CA GLY A 157 -16.64 -2.24 7.46
C GLY A 157 -17.80 -2.86 6.68
N GLU A 158 -18.46 -2.10 5.80
CA GLU A 158 -19.54 -2.61 4.93
C GLU A 158 -19.02 -3.53 3.80
N CYS A 159 -17.72 -3.49 3.51
CA CYS A 159 -17.07 -4.23 2.42
C CYS A 159 -15.95 -5.15 2.96
N ASN A 160 -16.29 -6.00 3.92
CA ASN A 160 -15.36 -6.99 4.49
C ASN A 160 -15.82 -8.41 4.17
N GLN A 161 -15.90 -8.78 2.88
CA GLN A 161 -16.01 -10.18 2.47
C GLN A 161 -15.10 -10.45 1.28
N GLY A 162 -13.86 -10.85 1.59
CA GLY A 162 -13.04 -11.58 0.64
C GLY A 162 -13.67 -12.96 0.39
N ALA A 163 -13.94 -13.21 -0.89
CA ALA A 163 -14.50 -14.41 -1.50
C ALA A 163 -16.04 -14.54 -1.45
N GLU A 164 -16.67 -14.21 -2.59
CA GLU A 164 -17.91 -14.86 -3.02
C GLU A 164 -17.60 -15.66 -4.30
N GLU A 165 -18.06 -16.91 -4.33
CA GLU A 165 -18.05 -17.80 -5.49
C GLU A 165 -19.10 -17.29 -6.48
N ALA A 166 -18.66 -16.65 -7.57
CA ALA A 166 -19.54 -16.28 -8.68
C ALA A 166 -18.89 -16.75 -9.98
N GLU A 167 -19.69 -17.37 -10.86
CA GLU A 167 -19.27 -17.95 -12.13
C GLU A 167 -18.18 -17.11 -12.81
N MET A 168 -17.02 -17.75 -13.04
CA MET A 168 -15.85 -17.09 -13.60
C MET A 168 -16.14 -16.53 -15.00
N ASP A 169 -16.44 -15.24 -15.06
CA ASP A 169 -16.17 -14.43 -16.24
C ASP A 169 -14.74 -13.87 -16.12
N MET A 170 -13.84 -14.43 -16.94
CA MET A 170 -12.43 -14.03 -17.05
C MET A 170 -12.23 -12.72 -17.82
N SER A 171 -13.28 -11.91 -17.99
CA SER A 171 -13.16 -10.60 -18.61
C SER A 171 -12.34 -9.66 -17.70
N PRO A 172 -11.30 -8.98 -18.22
CA PRO A 172 -10.36 -8.22 -17.41
C PRO A 172 -11.06 -7.00 -16.78
N LYS A 173 -11.29 -7.05 -15.46
CA LYS A 173 -11.85 -5.94 -14.68
C LYS A 173 -10.72 -5.04 -14.18
N LYS A 174 -10.82 -3.74 -14.51
CA LYS A 174 -9.79 -2.72 -14.34
C LYS A 174 -9.65 -2.30 -12.86
N ILE A 175 -8.43 -2.26 -12.35
CA ILE A 175 -8.09 -1.85 -10.97
C ILE A 175 -7.54 -0.42 -11.03
N TYR A 176 -8.20 0.55 -10.40
CA TYR A 176 -7.76 1.94 -10.34
C TYR A 176 -7.30 2.31 -8.92
N LEU A 177 -6.21 3.07 -8.83
CA LEU A 177 -5.84 3.90 -7.68
C LEU A 177 -5.64 5.33 -8.22
N TYR A 178 -6.24 6.31 -7.55
CA TYR A 178 -6.28 7.72 -7.96
C TYR A 178 -5.30 8.54 -7.11
N GLU A 179 -4.44 9.34 -7.76
CA GLU A 179 -3.86 10.54 -7.15
C GLU A 179 -4.43 11.75 -7.90
N GLY A 180 -5.05 12.67 -7.14
CA GLY A 180 -5.52 13.95 -7.66
C GLY A 180 -4.48 15.02 -7.39
N GLU A 181 -4.16 15.83 -8.40
CA GLU A 181 -3.40 17.06 -8.20
C GLU A 181 -4.28 18.11 -7.52
N ALA A 182 -3.74 18.78 -6.50
CA ALA A 182 -4.30 20.04 -6.01
C ALA A 182 -3.93 21.16 -7.00
N GLN A 183 -4.94 21.90 -7.48
CA GLN A 183 -4.76 23.13 -8.25
C GLN A 183 -4.18 24.26 -7.39
#